data_AF-A0A521SXI8-F1
#
_entry.id   AF-A0A521SXI8-F1
#
_cell.length_a   1.000
_cell.length_b   1.000
_cell.length_c   1.000
_cell.angle_alpha   90.00
_cell.angle_beta   90.00
_cell.angle_gamma   90.00
#
_symmetry.space_group_name_H-M   'P 1'
#
loop_
_entity.id
_entity.type
_entity.pdbx_description
1 polymer ?
#
loop_
_entity_poly.entity_id
_entity_poly.type
_entity_poly.pdbx_seq_one_letter_code
_entity_poly.pdbx_strand_id
1 'polypeptide(L)'
;MSTDELHRLKSMYPAAVFVSALHGRGAAELLEIVASRLAMDTQLIRLSFDPDSNEHRRAIADLYRHARVVSHVANDDRVDIEAEIPRRLVERFVRVSA
;
A
#
# COMPACT_ATOMS: atom_id res chain seq x y z
N MET A 1 -4.60 -32.91 -8.60
CA MET A 1 -4.73 -32.28 -9.93
C MET A 1 -3.61 -32.79 -10.80
N SER A 2 -3.94 -33.30 -11.99
CA SER A 2 -2.93 -33.77 -12.94
C SER A 2 -2.27 -32.59 -13.67
N THR A 3 -1.12 -32.83 -14.30
CA THR A 3 -0.41 -31.83 -15.11
C THR A 3 -1.27 -31.36 -16.29
N ASP A 4 -2.00 -32.28 -16.94
CA ASP A 4 -2.86 -31.96 -18.08
C ASP A 4 -4.06 -31.11 -17.69
N GLU A 5 -4.64 -31.37 -16.53
CA GLU A 5 -5.75 -30.58 -15.98
C GLU A 5 -5.28 -29.16 -15.63
N LEU A 6 -4.08 -29.03 -15.05
CA LEU A 6 -3.46 -27.73 -14.80
C LEU A 6 -3.20 -26.94 -16.09
N HIS A 7 -2.66 -27.60 -17.13
CA HIS A 7 -2.41 -26.96 -18.42
C HIS A 7 -3.70 -26.49 -19.08
N ARG A 8 -4.75 -27.31 -19.04
CA ARG A 8 -6.07 -26.93 -19.56
C ARG A 8 -6.61 -25.71 -18.81
N LEU A 9 -6.53 -25.70 -17.48
CA LEU A 9 -7.02 -24.61 -16.64
C LEU A 9 -6.25 -23.30 -16.90
N LYS A 10 -4.92 -23.36 -17.04
CA LYS A 10 -4.07 -22.22 -17.41
C LYS A 10 -4.41 -21.65 -18.79
N SER A 11 -4.71 -22.52 -19.75
CA SER A 11 -5.09 -22.11 -21.10
C SER A 11 -6.46 -21.44 -21.15
N MET A 12 -7.41 -21.89 -20.33
CA MET A 12 -8.75 -21.30 -20.24
C MET A 12 -8.77 -19.96 -19.51
N TYR A 13 -7.88 -19.78 -18.52
CA TYR A 13 -7.84 -18.59 -17.67
C TYR A 13 -6.45 -17.94 -17.67
N PRO A 14 -6.02 -17.33 -18.79
CA PRO A 14 -4.68 -16.76 -18.92
C PRO A 14 -4.40 -15.59 -17.97
N ALA A 15 -5.45 -14.94 -17.45
CA ALA A 15 -5.33 -13.84 -16.48
C ALA A 15 -5.41 -14.29 -15.01
N ALA A 16 -5.64 -15.58 -14.75
CA ALA A 16 -5.74 -16.11 -13.40
C ALA A 16 -4.35 -16.38 -12.80
N VAL A 17 -4.20 -16.11 -11.51
CA VAL A 17 -3.00 -16.44 -10.74
C VAL A 17 -3.20 -17.80 -10.08
N PHE A 18 -2.31 -18.75 -10.36
CA PHE A 18 -2.41 -20.12 -9.86
C PHE A 18 -1.58 -20.29 -8.59
N VAL A 19 -2.25 -20.32 -7.43
CA VAL A 19 -1.59 -20.36 -6.12
C VAL A 19 -1.82 -21.67 -5.38
N SER A 20 -0.90 -22.03 -4.49
CA SER A 20 -1.05 -23.14 -3.56
C SER A 20 -0.50 -22.74 -2.20
N ALA A 21 -1.39 -22.50 -1.23
CA ALA A 21 -1.01 -22.12 0.13
C ALA A 21 -0.16 -23.20 0.82
N LEU A 22 -0.54 -24.47 0.66
CA LEU A 22 0.17 -25.61 1.24
C LEU A 22 1.63 -25.72 0.77
N HIS A 23 1.93 -25.30 -0.46
CA HIS A 23 3.25 -25.43 -1.07
C HIS A 23 3.94 -24.10 -1.37
N GLY A 24 3.34 -22.96 -0.98
CA GLY A 24 3.85 -21.61 -1.25
C GLY A 24 3.92 -21.20 -2.73
N ARG A 25 3.35 -21.97 -3.66
CA ARG A 25 3.46 -21.68 -5.10
C ARG A 25 2.59 -20.49 -5.50
N GLY A 26 3.09 -19.66 -6.42
CA GLY A 26 2.36 -18.51 -6.97
C GLY A 26 2.20 -17.33 -6.01
N ALA A 27 2.73 -17.40 -4.79
CA ALA A 27 2.58 -16.34 -3.80
C ALA A 27 3.31 -15.04 -4.20
N ALA A 28 4.52 -15.14 -4.74
CA ALA A 28 5.28 -13.97 -5.21
C ALA A 28 4.59 -13.28 -6.40
N GLU A 29 4.16 -14.06 -7.39
CA GLU A 29 3.42 -13.56 -8.56
C GLU A 29 2.09 -12.91 -8.16
N LEU A 30 1.34 -13.52 -7.24
CA LEU A 30 0.12 -12.94 -6.70
C LEU A 30 0.42 -11.60 -6.01
N LEU A 31 1.47 -11.55 -5.18
CA LEU A 31 1.84 -10.35 -4.46
C LEU A 31 2.25 -9.23 -5.42
N GLU A 32 3.01 -9.55 -6.47
CA GLU A 32 3.43 -8.58 -7.49
C GLU A 32 2.23 -8.03 -8.27
N ILE A 33 1.29 -8.88 -8.66
CA ILE A 33 0.07 -8.46 -9.37
C ILE A 33 -0.84 -7.60 -8.49
N VAL A 34 -0.98 -7.98 -7.22
CA VAL A 34 -1.74 -7.19 -6.24
C VAL A 34 -1.04 -5.86 -5.97
N ALA A 35 0.29 -5.88 -5.80
CA ALA A 35 1.10 -4.69 -5.60
C ALA A 35 1.03 -3.77 -6.82
N SER A 36 1.09 -4.27 -8.06
CA SER A 36 0.99 -3.44 -9.26
C SER A 36 -0.39 -2.79 -9.37
N ARG A 37 -1.47 -3.53 -9.12
CA ARG A 37 -2.84 -2.96 -9.10
C ARG A 37 -3.08 -1.98 -7.96
N LEU A 38 -2.46 -2.17 -6.80
CA LEU A 38 -2.62 -1.29 -5.64
C LEU A 38 -1.67 -0.09 -5.65
N ALA A 39 -0.45 -0.25 -6.16
CA ALA A 39 0.59 0.79 -6.22
C ALA A 39 0.32 1.79 -7.36
N MET A 40 -0.43 1.38 -8.40
CA MET A 40 -0.79 2.29 -9.49
C MET A 40 -1.81 3.38 -9.11
N ASP A 41 -2.41 3.32 -7.92
CA ASP A 41 -3.35 4.33 -7.45
C ASP A 41 -2.85 5.04 -6.18
N THR A 42 -1.58 5.43 -6.16
CA THR A 42 -1.01 6.30 -5.12
C THR A 42 -0.93 7.75 -5.60
N GLN A 43 -1.09 8.69 -4.69
CA GLN A 43 -0.91 10.12 -4.92
C GLN A 43 0.16 10.66 -3.98
N LEU A 44 1.09 11.46 -4.52
CA LEU A 44 2.06 12.20 -3.71
C LEU A 44 1.34 13.37 -3.04
N ILE A 45 1.39 13.43 -1.71
CA ILE A 45 0.74 14.45 -0.90
C ILE A 45 1.73 14.96 0.15
N ARG A 46 1.68 16.28 0.38
CA ARG A 46 2.35 16.93 1.49
C ARG A 46 1.35 17.14 2.62
N LEU A 47 1.66 16.60 3.79
CA LEU A 47 0.85 16.66 5.01
C LEU A 47 1.63 17.42 6.08
N SER A 48 0.92 18.18 6.91
CA SER A 48 1.48 18.91 8.03
C SER A 48 0.84 18.42 9.33
N PHE A 49 1.66 18.21 10.35
CA PHE A 49 1.23 17.66 11.63
C PHE A 49 1.80 18.49 12.78
N ASP A 50 0.96 18.78 13.77
CA ASP A 50 1.40 19.19 15.12
C ASP A 50 1.94 17.96 15.89
N PRO A 51 3.23 17.95 16.32
CA PRO A 51 3.85 16.83 17.02
C PRO A 51 3.33 16.62 18.46
N ASP A 52 2.74 17.65 19.09
CA ASP A 52 2.20 17.55 20.44
C ASP A 52 0.78 16.93 20.47
N SER A 53 0.08 16.96 19.33
CA SER A 53 -1.21 16.29 19.15
C SER A 53 -1.07 14.76 19.13
N ASN A 54 -1.73 14.10 20.08
CA ASN A 54 -1.84 12.64 20.13
C ASN A 54 -2.45 12.04 18.86
N GLU A 55 -3.39 12.74 18.24
CA GLU A 55 -4.06 12.29 17.02
C GLU A 55 -3.09 12.31 15.83
N HIS A 56 -2.34 13.40 15.69
CA HIS A 56 -1.34 13.55 14.64
C HIS A 56 -0.19 12.57 14.78
N ARG A 57 0.31 12.32 16.01
CA ARG A 57 1.34 11.31 16.25
C ARG A 57 0.90 9.91 15.81
N ARG A 58 -0.36 9.56 16.01
CA ARG A 58 -0.93 8.30 15.50
C ARG A 58 -1.03 8.29 13.98
N ALA A 59 -1.46 9.40 13.38
CA ALA A 59 -1.53 9.54 11.93
C ALA A 59 -0.17 9.39 11.27
N ILE A 60 0.89 9.99 11.85
CA ILE A 60 2.27 9.82 11.37
C ILE A 60 2.68 8.34 11.43
N ALA A 61 2.42 7.65 12.53
CA ALA A 61 2.73 6.22 12.66
C ALA A 61 1.98 5.37 11.61
N ASP A 62 0.72 5.68 11.33
CA ASP A 62 -0.08 5.00 10.31
C ASP A 62 0.40 5.31 8.89
N LEU A 63 0.91 6.51 8.64
CA LEU A 63 1.52 6.89 7.37
C LEU A 63 2.75 6.00 7.09
N TYR A 64 3.61 5.78 8.09
CA TYR A 64 4.75 4.85 7.96
C TYR A 64 4.33 3.38 7.76
N ARG A 65 3.14 2.97 8.21
CA ARG A 65 2.64 1.59 8.01
C ARG A 65 2.01 1.37 6.65
N HIS A 66 1.36 2.39 6.09
CA HIS A 66 0.41 2.21 4.97
C HIS A 66 0.77 2.99 3.71
N ALA A 67 1.70 3.93 3.80
CA ALA A 67 2.16 4.76 2.70
C ALA A 67 3.68 4.69 2.58
N ARG A 68 4.21 5.17 1.46
CA ARG A 68 5.65 5.34 1.28
C ARG A 68 6.01 6.78 1.59
N VAL A 69 6.73 6.99 2.69
CA VAL A 69 7.25 8.32 3.08
C VAL A 69 8.44 8.67 2.19
N VAL A 70 8.36 9.81 1.51
CA VAL A 70 9.38 10.36 0.62
C VAL A 70 10.29 11.33 1.39
N SER A 71 9.71 12.20 2.22
CA SER A 71 10.46 13.12 3.07
C SER A 71 9.76 13.36 4.40
N HIS A 72 10.52 13.61 5.46
CA HIS A 72 10.04 14.03 6.77
C HIS A 72 10.93 15.17 7.24
N VAL A 73 10.34 16.33 7.49
CA VAL A 73 11.00 17.51 8.06
C VAL A 73 10.28 17.88 9.35
N ALA A 74 11.02 17.90 10.47
CA ALA A 74 10.49 18.28 11.77
C ALA A 74 11.12 19.61 12.20
N ASN A 75 10.27 20.57 12.52
CA ASN A 75 10.59 21.84 13.18
C ASN A 75 9.91 21.85 14.56
N ASP A 76 10.27 22.81 15.42
CA ASP A 76 9.85 22.83 16.82
C ASP A 76 8.33 22.77 17.04
N ASP A 77 7.52 23.30 16.10
CA ASP A 77 6.06 23.39 16.19
C ASP A 77 5.31 22.58 15.13
N ARG A 78 6.02 21.92 14.20
CA ARG A 78 5.39 21.30 13.02
C ARG A 78 6.26 20.22 12.39
N VAL A 79 5.59 19.17 11.93
CA VAL A 79 6.15 18.06 11.15
C VAL A 79 5.52 18.07 9.75
N ASP A 80 6.34 18.33 8.73
CA ASP A 80 5.95 18.23 7.32
C ASP A 80 6.40 16.88 6.76
N ILE A 81 5.47 16.14 6.14
CA ILE A 81 5.76 14.86 5.50
C ILE A 81 5.25 14.87 4.05
N GLU A 82 6.13 14.50 3.12
CA GLU A 82 5.71 14.13 1.76
C GLU A 82 5.65 12.60 1.66
N ALA A 83 4.53 12.08 1.19
CA ALA A 83 4.31 10.64 1.08
C ALA A 83 3.49 10.28 -0.16
N GLU A 84 3.80 9.12 -0.74
CA GLU A 84 2.97 8.45 -1.73
C GLU A 84 1.91 7.63 -1.00
N ILE A 85 0.68 8.13 -1.03
CA ILE A 85 -0.46 7.59 -0.27
C ILE A 85 -1.41 6.89 -1.24
N PRO A 86 -1.86 5.64 -0.97
CA PRO A 86 -2.93 5.03 -1.76
C PRO A 86 -4.18 5.92 -1.77
N ARG A 87 -4.77 6.21 -2.94
CA ARG A 87 -5.88 7.18 -3.08
C ARG A 87 -7.03 6.92 -2.12
N ARG A 88 -7.38 5.64 -1.90
CA ARG A 88 -8.41 5.23 -0.93
C ARG A 88 -8.16 5.69 0.52
N LEU A 89 -6.91 6.02 0.87
CA LEU A 89 -6.49 6.48 2.19
C LEU A 89 -6.27 8.00 2.26
N VAL A 90 -6.27 8.70 1.12
CA VAL A 90 -5.97 10.13 1.05
C VAL A 90 -6.91 10.95 1.93
N GLU A 91 -8.23 10.74 1.80
CA GLU A 91 -9.21 11.48 2.62
C GLU A 91 -8.99 11.29 4.12
N ARG A 92 -8.57 10.11 4.55
CA ARG A 92 -8.32 9.82 5.96
C ARG A 92 -7.19 10.68 6.50
N PHE A 93 -6.09 10.80 5.75
CA PHE A 93 -4.92 11.57 6.20
C PHE A 93 -5.13 13.08 6.06
N VAL A 94 -5.80 13.53 4.98
CA VAL A 94 -6.10 14.96 4.77
C VAL A 94 -7.00 15.52 5.87
N ARG A 95 -7.98 14.77 6.37
CA ARG A 95 -8.85 15.21 7.48
C ARG A 95 -8.08 15.41 8.79
N VAL A 96 -7.01 14.65 8.99
CA VAL A 96 -6.25 14.64 10.23
C VAL A 96 -5.06 15.60 10.19
N SER A 97 -4.58 15.97 8.99
CA SER A 97 -3.47 16.92 8.82
C SER A 97 -3.92 18.36 8.54
N ALA A 98 -5.22 18.63 8.59
CA ALA A 98 -5.82 19.94 8.30
C ALA A 98 -5.79 20.87 9.52
#